data_AF-A0A814FN68-F1
#
_entry.id   AF-A0A814FN68-F1
#
_cell.length_a   1.000
_cell.length_b   1.000
_cell.length_c   1.000
_cell.angle_alpha   90.00
_cell.angle_beta   90.00
_cell.angle_gamma   90.00
#
_symmetry.space_group_name_H-M   'P 1'
#
loop_
_entity.id
_entity.type
_entity.pdbx_description
1 polymer ?
#
loop_
_entity_poly.entity_id
_entity_poly.type
_entity_poly.pdbx_seq_one_letter_code
_entity_poly.pdbx_strand_id
1 'polypeptide(L)'
;MITFLRVIFAIGIACFSTYAAVAKPSDQLPQSITELKHYYDVINNLEKRGIINVDLADQEKRLYIRHASDLAGRAELLTVEEFLTWKQRQLIVSFSNIVAILAGVIVVLAVVTFIGIFLVPFLTQVPLIVWEVLGYVISIGLMLCVSHSWLIFLGCLAFVGVLSYSVIKHVSDQYNLGSILSWTCFIVWTFVAVYQQHREAGYLAIMALQSALGFSIAVGRLVTVIGFQNEKAVPSATLASFLLIMLGSILHLKQDTSFISVPFARPMLFLGTFVYFIGMLIMSSTLFKSWRQVEPVFWLLQIVMFLSGFAAMFFGPMLEIPFVQAIGGTMFVVWLLEKYVELAPWRGVFTVVGSLFGFGALLYTFAFFLKTYPEYFIFHIYSKE
;
A
#
# COMPACT_ATOMS: atom_id res chain seq x y z
N MET A 1 -23.76 -22.87 17.92
CA MET A 1 -23.50 -21.41 17.78
C MET A 1 -22.75 -21.06 16.49
N ILE A 2 -21.79 -21.87 16.03
CA ILE A 2 -21.03 -21.65 14.77
C ILE A 2 -21.87 -21.83 13.49
N THR A 3 -22.96 -22.60 13.56
CA THR A 3 -23.89 -22.82 12.43
C THR A 3 -24.86 -21.66 12.18
N PHE A 4 -25.15 -20.82 13.18
CA PHE A 4 -26.09 -19.70 13.04
C PHE A 4 -25.45 -18.49 12.32
N LEU A 5 -24.14 -18.28 12.52
CA LEU A 5 -23.39 -17.19 11.89
C LEU A 5 -23.15 -17.41 10.38
N ARG A 6 -23.03 -18.67 9.95
CA ARG A 6 -22.82 -19.04 8.53
C ARG A 6 -24.08 -18.85 7.68
N VAL A 7 -25.27 -19.01 8.26
CA VAL A 7 -26.57 -18.85 7.57
C VAL A 7 -26.90 -17.37 7.37
N ILE A 8 -26.59 -16.50 8.34
CA ILE A 8 -26.82 -15.05 8.22
C ILE A 8 -25.90 -14.43 7.14
N PHE A 9 -24.65 -14.89 7.04
CA PHE A 9 -23.71 -14.41 6.02
C PHE A 9 -24.08 -14.86 4.60
N ALA A 10 -24.64 -16.06 4.44
CA ALA A 10 -25.10 -16.57 3.14
C ALA A 10 -26.40 -15.88 2.66
N ILE A 11 -27.33 -15.56 3.58
CA ILE A 11 -28.58 -14.84 3.25
C ILE A 11 -28.27 -13.37 2.89
N GLY A 12 -27.27 -12.74 3.53
CA GLY A 12 -26.83 -11.39 3.21
C GLY A 12 -26.24 -11.24 1.80
N ILE A 13 -25.51 -12.25 1.31
CA ILE A 13 -24.90 -12.24 -0.03
C ILE A 13 -25.96 -12.56 -1.11
N ALA A 14 -26.90 -13.48 -0.84
CA ALA A 14 -27.95 -13.84 -1.79
C ALA A 14 -28.97 -12.69 -2.04
N CYS A 15 -29.31 -11.92 -1.00
CA CYS A 15 -30.20 -10.76 -1.14
C CYS A 15 -29.58 -9.59 -1.90
N PHE A 16 -28.25 -9.48 -1.94
CA PHE A 16 -27.56 -8.40 -2.65
C PHE A 16 -27.44 -8.66 -4.16
N SER A 17 -27.41 -9.93 -4.57
CA SER A 17 -27.31 -10.32 -5.99
C SER A 17 -28.62 -10.23 -6.78
N THR A 18 -29.79 -10.26 -6.12
CA THR A 18 -31.09 -10.24 -6.81
C THR A 18 -31.65 -8.84 -7.04
N TYR A 19 -31.07 -7.80 -6.45
CA TYR A 19 -31.56 -6.41 -6.59
C TYR A 19 -30.96 -5.65 -7.78
N ALA A 20 -30.00 -6.23 -8.50
CA ALA A 20 -29.26 -5.55 -9.57
C ALA A 20 -29.80 -5.79 -10.99
N ALA A 21 -30.90 -6.54 -11.18
CA ALA A 21 -31.32 -6.95 -12.52
C ALA A 21 -32.83 -6.89 -12.72
N VAL A 22 -33.43 -5.69 -12.74
CA VAL A 22 -34.51 -5.30 -13.67
C VAL A 22 -34.59 -3.77 -13.68
N ALA A 23 -34.04 -3.12 -14.71
CA ALA A 23 -34.41 -1.74 -15.03
C ALA A 23 -34.96 -1.73 -16.46
N LYS A 24 -36.28 -1.64 -16.58
CA LYS A 24 -36.96 -1.37 -17.85
C LYS A 24 -36.73 0.09 -18.23
N PRO A 25 -36.46 0.41 -19.51
CA PRO A 25 -36.48 1.80 -19.96
C PRO A 25 -37.93 2.30 -19.87
N SER A 26 -38.19 3.26 -18.99
CA SER A 26 -39.46 3.97 -18.94
C SER A 26 -39.29 5.33 -19.58
N ASP A 27 -40.15 5.67 -20.54
CA ASP A 27 -40.32 7.01 -21.11
C ASP A 27 -40.90 8.04 -20.10
N GLN A 28 -40.70 7.80 -18.80
CA GLN A 28 -41.14 8.69 -17.74
C GLN A 28 -40.03 9.68 -17.43
N LEU A 29 -40.39 10.97 -17.38
CA LEU A 29 -39.52 12.02 -16.89
C LEU A 29 -38.95 11.63 -15.51
N PRO A 30 -37.65 11.82 -15.26
CA PRO A 30 -37.00 11.41 -14.03
C PRO A 30 -37.68 12.03 -12.82
N GLN A 31 -38.11 11.18 -11.88
CA GLN A 31 -38.90 11.61 -10.72
C GLN A 31 -38.04 12.07 -9.56
N SER A 32 -36.71 11.91 -9.65
CA SER A 32 -35.78 12.31 -8.61
C SER A 32 -34.64 13.19 -9.12
N ILE A 33 -34.22 14.14 -8.28
CA ILE A 33 -33.04 14.99 -8.54
C ILE A 33 -31.76 14.14 -8.68
N THR A 34 -31.74 12.94 -8.09
CA THR A 34 -30.60 12.01 -8.19
C THR A 34 -30.48 11.38 -9.59
N GLU A 35 -31.61 11.02 -10.21
CA GLU A 35 -31.64 10.58 -11.61
C GLU A 35 -31.27 11.73 -12.55
N LEU A 36 -31.81 12.93 -12.32
CA LEU A 36 -31.44 14.13 -13.08
C LEU A 36 -29.94 14.41 -13.03
N LYS A 37 -29.28 14.18 -11.88
CA LYS A 37 -27.82 14.33 -11.75
C LYS A 37 -27.08 13.30 -12.61
N HIS A 38 -27.57 12.07 -12.68
CA HIS A 38 -26.98 11.05 -13.55
C HIS A 38 -27.07 11.44 -15.03
N TYR A 39 -28.23 11.95 -15.48
CA TYR A 39 -28.38 12.46 -16.84
C TYR A 39 -27.48 13.68 -17.10
N TYR A 40 -27.36 14.58 -16.13
CA TYR A 40 -26.43 15.72 -16.20
C TYR A 40 -24.97 15.26 -16.38
N ASP A 41 -24.53 14.24 -15.64
CA ASP A 41 -23.18 13.68 -15.74
C ASP A 41 -22.93 12.98 -17.09
N VAL A 42 -23.94 12.30 -17.65
CA VAL A 42 -23.89 11.72 -18.99
C VAL A 42 -23.69 12.82 -20.04
N ILE A 43 -24.47 13.90 -19.99
CA ILE A 43 -24.32 15.03 -20.93
C ILE A 43 -22.94 15.67 -20.81
N ASN A 44 -22.46 15.91 -19.60
CA ASN A 44 -21.13 16.47 -19.35
C ASN A 44 -20.02 15.56 -19.92
N ASN A 45 -20.18 14.24 -19.83
CA ASN A 45 -19.25 13.29 -20.45
C ASN A 45 -19.32 13.27 -21.98
N LEU A 46 -20.51 13.40 -22.56
CA LEU A 46 -20.69 13.47 -24.01
C LEU A 46 -20.08 14.75 -24.61
N GLU A 47 -20.25 15.88 -23.92
CA GLU A 47 -19.64 17.16 -24.29
C GLU A 47 -18.11 17.09 -24.23
N LYS A 48 -17.54 16.58 -23.13
CA LYS A 48 -16.09 16.40 -22.99
C LYS A 48 -15.48 15.51 -24.07
N ARG A 49 -16.25 14.57 -24.61
CA ARG A 49 -15.84 13.69 -25.71
C ARG A 49 -16.07 14.31 -27.09
N GLY A 50 -16.63 15.52 -27.17
CA GLY A 50 -16.95 16.20 -28.42
C GLY A 50 -18.08 15.54 -29.22
N ILE A 51 -18.90 14.71 -28.58
CA ILE A 51 -20.02 14.00 -29.24
C ILE A 51 -21.21 14.93 -29.45
N ILE A 52 -21.40 15.89 -28.53
CA ILE A 52 -22.45 16.91 -28.59
C ILE A 52 -21.83 18.31 -28.63
N ASN A 53 -22.50 19.25 -29.31
CA ASN A 53 -22.08 20.65 -29.34
C ASN A 53 -22.28 21.30 -27.95
N VAL A 54 -21.40 22.25 -27.61
CA VAL A 54 -21.41 22.98 -26.33
C VAL A 54 -22.75 23.68 -26.10
N ASP A 55 -23.29 24.34 -27.13
CA ASP A 55 -24.57 25.05 -27.03
C ASP A 55 -25.74 24.11 -26.71
N LEU A 56 -25.74 22.91 -27.32
CA LEU A 56 -26.75 21.88 -27.08
C LEU A 56 -26.60 21.27 -25.69
N ALA A 57 -25.36 21.01 -25.26
CA ALA A 57 -25.06 20.52 -23.91
C ALA A 57 -25.54 21.51 -22.84
N ASP A 58 -25.30 22.80 -23.03
CA ASP A 58 -25.73 23.85 -22.11
C ASP A 58 -27.25 24.00 -22.05
N GLN A 59 -27.95 23.86 -23.19
CA GLN A 59 -29.40 23.89 -23.23
C GLN A 59 -30.01 22.73 -22.42
N GLU A 60 -29.52 21.50 -22.63
CA GLU A 60 -30.00 20.31 -21.91
C GLU A 60 -29.66 20.33 -20.41
N LYS A 61 -28.45 20.76 -20.05
CA LYS A 61 -28.06 20.97 -18.65
C LYS A 61 -29.00 21.96 -17.94
N ARG A 62 -29.37 23.06 -18.60
CA ARG A 62 -30.33 24.04 -18.05
C ARG A 62 -31.73 23.45 -17.89
N LEU A 63 -32.17 22.59 -18.81
CA LEU A 63 -33.46 21.89 -18.69
C LEU A 63 -33.48 20.99 -17.45
N TYR A 64 -32.42 20.22 -17.20
CA TYR A 64 -32.34 19.38 -15.99
C TYR A 64 -32.27 20.18 -14.70
N ILE A 65 -31.54 21.30 -14.69
CA ILE A 65 -31.49 22.21 -13.54
C ILE A 65 -32.87 22.82 -13.27
N ARG A 66 -33.60 23.23 -14.32
CA ARG A 66 -34.98 23.74 -14.19
C ARG A 66 -35.90 22.68 -13.62
N HIS A 67 -35.85 21.45 -14.16
CA HIS A 67 -36.69 20.36 -13.66
C HIS A 67 -36.36 19.99 -12.21
N ALA A 68 -35.08 20.03 -11.84
CA ALA A 68 -34.66 19.84 -10.45
C ALA A 68 -35.18 20.96 -9.53
N SER A 69 -35.26 22.20 -10.02
CA SER A 69 -35.82 23.34 -9.29
C SER A 69 -37.31 23.17 -9.02
N ASP A 70 -38.04 22.71 -10.04
CA ASP A 70 -39.48 22.43 -9.94
C ASP A 70 -39.74 21.28 -8.94
N LEU A 71 -38.96 20.20 -9.02
CA LEU A 71 -39.02 19.09 -8.06
C LEU A 71 -38.62 19.50 -6.63
N ALA A 72 -37.76 20.50 -6.48
CA ALA A 72 -37.38 21.07 -5.19
C ALA A 72 -38.41 22.08 -4.64
N GLY A 73 -39.44 22.43 -5.41
CA GLY A 73 -40.47 23.42 -5.04
C GLY A 73 -39.95 24.84 -4.92
N ARG A 74 -38.88 25.21 -5.63
CA ARG A 74 -38.29 26.56 -5.60
C ARG A 74 -38.72 27.38 -6.82
N ALA A 75 -39.11 28.63 -6.59
CA ALA A 75 -39.47 29.58 -7.65
C ALA A 75 -38.23 30.11 -8.43
N GLU A 76 -37.05 30.08 -7.80
CA GLU A 76 -35.78 30.46 -8.42
C GLU A 76 -34.99 29.23 -8.86
N LEU A 77 -34.33 29.32 -10.02
CA LEU A 77 -33.49 28.26 -10.56
C LEU A 77 -32.32 27.95 -9.62
N LEU A 78 -32.17 26.67 -9.27
CA LEU A 78 -30.99 26.16 -8.55
C LEU A 78 -29.70 26.52 -9.30
N THR A 79 -28.68 26.95 -8.56
CA THR A 79 -27.35 27.10 -9.15
C THR A 79 -26.75 25.73 -9.48
N VAL A 80 -25.82 25.68 -10.44
CA VAL A 80 -25.13 24.43 -10.81
C VAL A 80 -24.47 23.79 -9.58
N GLU A 81 -23.88 24.60 -8.71
CA GLU A 81 -23.23 24.12 -7.49
C GLU A 81 -24.25 23.56 -6.49
N GLU A 82 -25.39 24.22 -6.30
CA GLU A 82 -26.47 23.71 -5.44
C GLU A 82 -27.06 22.41 -5.98
N PHE A 83 -27.24 22.29 -7.30
CA PHE A 83 -27.71 21.07 -7.94
C PHE A 83 -26.71 19.91 -7.78
N LEU A 84 -25.42 20.16 -8.01
CA LEU A 84 -24.38 19.13 -7.88
C LEU A 84 -24.14 18.72 -6.43
N THR A 85 -24.30 19.63 -5.47
CA THR A 85 -24.17 19.36 -4.03
C THR A 85 -25.49 18.97 -3.36
N TRP A 86 -26.59 18.91 -4.13
CA TRP A 86 -27.92 18.53 -3.65
C TRP A 86 -27.86 17.13 -3.01
N LYS A 87 -28.54 16.97 -1.87
CA LYS A 87 -28.46 15.79 -0.98
C LYS A 87 -27.12 15.51 -0.31
N GLN A 88 -25.98 16.00 -0.82
CA GLN A 88 -24.67 15.72 -0.20
C GLN A 88 -24.53 16.36 1.19
N ARG A 89 -25.19 17.50 1.42
CA ARG A 89 -25.30 18.13 2.76
C ARG A 89 -26.39 17.52 3.66
N GLN A 90 -27.49 17.01 3.10
CA GLN A 90 -28.56 16.37 3.87
C GLN A 90 -28.24 14.92 4.27
N LEU A 91 -27.37 14.22 3.53
CA LEU A 91 -26.88 12.89 3.88
C LEU A 91 -25.93 12.90 5.08
N ILE A 92 -25.22 14.00 5.34
CA ILE A 92 -24.26 14.09 6.45
C ILE A 92 -24.96 14.51 7.76
N VAL A 93 -26.10 15.21 7.69
CA VAL A 93 -26.80 15.77 8.86
C VAL A 93 -28.31 15.48 8.81
N SER A 94 -28.70 14.23 8.58
CA SER A 94 -30.07 13.81 8.89
C SER A 94 -30.12 13.28 10.33
N PHE A 95 -31.14 13.65 11.10
CA PHE A 95 -31.32 13.15 12.47
C PHE A 95 -31.32 11.61 12.51
N SER A 96 -31.89 10.96 11.48
CA SER A 96 -31.85 9.51 11.31
C SER A 96 -30.43 8.96 11.18
N ASN A 97 -29.56 9.62 10.41
CA ASN A 97 -28.17 9.20 10.23
C ASN A 97 -27.35 9.42 11.51
N ILE A 98 -27.60 10.50 12.25
CA ILE A 98 -26.96 10.74 13.56
C ILE A 98 -27.36 9.64 14.55
N VAL A 99 -28.65 9.29 14.62
CA VAL A 99 -29.16 8.20 15.49
C VAL A 99 -28.59 6.86 15.06
N ALA A 100 -28.49 6.57 13.76
CA ALA A 100 -27.92 5.32 13.25
C ALA A 100 -26.42 5.19 13.58
N ILE A 101 -25.65 6.28 13.43
CA ILE A 101 -24.23 6.31 13.81
C ILE A 101 -24.09 6.10 15.32
N LEU A 102 -24.88 6.80 16.14
CA LEU A 102 -24.85 6.64 17.60
C LEU A 102 -25.21 5.20 18.01
N ALA A 103 -26.24 4.62 17.41
CA ALA A 103 -26.65 3.24 17.64
C ALA A 103 -25.53 2.26 17.25
N GLY A 104 -24.88 2.47 16.10
CA GLY A 104 -23.72 1.69 15.66
C GLY A 104 -22.58 1.75 16.68
N VAL A 105 -22.25 2.94 17.19
CA VAL A 105 -21.23 3.12 18.22
C VAL A 105 -21.61 2.40 19.52
N ILE A 106 -22.87 2.52 19.97
CA ILE A 106 -23.36 1.83 21.17
C ILE A 106 -23.28 0.31 21.00
N VAL A 107 -23.67 -0.24 19.85
CA VAL A 107 -23.58 -1.68 19.57
C VAL A 107 -22.12 -2.14 19.58
N VAL A 108 -21.21 -1.40 18.94
CA VAL A 108 -19.77 -1.73 18.95
C VAL A 108 -19.23 -1.70 20.38
N LEU A 109 -19.56 -0.67 21.16
CA LEU A 109 -19.17 -0.59 22.57
C LEU A 109 -19.74 -1.74 23.39
N ALA A 110 -21.01 -2.11 23.18
CA ALA A 110 -21.65 -3.23 23.85
C ALA A 110 -20.99 -4.56 23.50
N VAL A 111 -20.65 -4.79 22.24
CA VAL A 111 -19.95 -6.01 21.79
C VAL A 111 -18.54 -6.07 22.37
N VAL A 112 -17.78 -4.97 22.32
CA VAL A 112 -16.42 -4.90 22.90
C VAL A 112 -16.48 -5.12 24.41
N THR A 113 -17.45 -4.51 25.09
CA THR A 113 -17.65 -4.68 26.54
C THR A 113 -18.09 -6.11 26.87
N PHE A 114 -18.97 -6.71 26.08
CA PHE A 114 -19.40 -8.10 26.23
C PHE A 114 -18.22 -9.07 26.06
N ILE A 115 -17.40 -8.87 25.02
CA ILE A 115 -16.17 -9.64 24.82
C ILE A 115 -15.22 -9.44 26.00
N GLY A 116 -15.04 -8.21 26.46
CA GLY A 116 -14.17 -7.87 27.59
C GLY A 116 -14.60 -8.45 28.93
N ILE A 117 -15.91 -8.45 29.23
CA ILE A 117 -16.44 -8.92 30.52
C ILE A 117 -16.64 -10.43 30.53
N PHE A 118 -17.16 -11.01 29.45
CA PHE A 118 -17.54 -12.43 29.44
C PHE A 118 -16.51 -13.32 28.77
N LEU A 119 -15.96 -12.88 27.64
CA LEU A 119 -15.04 -13.71 26.86
C LEU A 119 -13.63 -13.67 27.45
N VAL A 120 -13.09 -12.49 27.76
CA VAL A 120 -11.70 -12.35 28.24
C VAL A 120 -11.42 -13.16 29.50
N PRO A 121 -12.25 -13.15 30.58
CA PRO A 121 -11.97 -13.95 31.77
C PRO A 121 -12.02 -15.46 31.51
N PHE A 122 -12.83 -15.90 30.55
CA PHE A 122 -12.85 -17.29 30.13
C PHE A 122 -11.61 -17.64 29.30
N LEU A 123 -11.20 -16.75 28.39
CA LEU A 123 -10.02 -16.94 27.54
C LEU A 123 -8.73 -16.95 28.36
N THR A 124 -8.64 -16.18 29.45
CA THR A 124 -7.46 -16.14 30.34
C THR A 124 -7.32 -17.37 31.22
N GLN A 125 -8.37 -18.16 31.43
CA GLN A 125 -8.29 -19.43 32.16
C GLN A 125 -7.73 -20.58 31.31
N VAL A 126 -7.75 -20.43 29.98
CA VAL A 126 -7.25 -21.46 29.07
C VAL A 126 -5.71 -21.45 29.11
N PRO A 127 -5.06 -22.62 29.30
CA PRO A 127 -3.60 -22.71 29.33
C PRO A 127 -2.95 -22.16 28.07
N LEU A 128 -1.81 -21.48 28.22
CA LEU A 128 -1.06 -20.84 27.12
C LEU A 128 -0.82 -21.80 25.93
N ILE A 129 -0.44 -23.06 26.24
CA ILE A 129 -0.15 -24.10 25.25
C ILE A 129 -1.36 -24.35 24.33
N VAL A 130 -2.59 -24.28 24.85
CA VAL A 130 -3.80 -24.50 24.05
C VAL A 130 -3.99 -23.36 23.04
N TRP A 131 -3.69 -22.11 23.43
CA TRP A 131 -3.74 -20.97 22.52
C TRP A 131 -2.71 -21.07 21.38
N GLU A 132 -1.50 -21.50 21.69
CA GLU A 132 -0.45 -21.69 20.69
C GLU A 132 -0.83 -22.80 19.71
N VAL A 133 -1.26 -23.95 20.20
CA VAL A 133 -1.67 -25.08 19.36
C VAL A 133 -2.85 -24.68 18.46
N LEU A 134 -3.90 -24.07 19.02
CA LEU A 134 -5.04 -23.61 18.23
C LEU A 134 -4.62 -22.55 17.20
N GLY A 135 -3.78 -21.60 17.58
CA GLY A 135 -3.25 -20.56 16.68
C GLY A 135 -2.46 -21.15 15.52
N TYR A 136 -1.56 -22.10 15.80
CA TYR A 136 -0.79 -22.79 14.77
C TYR A 136 -1.69 -23.63 13.85
N VAL A 137 -2.63 -24.41 14.41
CA VAL A 137 -3.58 -25.21 13.61
C VAL A 137 -4.42 -24.32 12.70
N ILE A 138 -4.96 -23.21 13.21
CA ILE A 138 -5.76 -22.27 12.42
C ILE A 138 -4.90 -21.62 11.33
N SER A 139 -3.71 -21.12 11.66
CA SER A 139 -2.82 -20.47 10.69
C SER A 139 -2.37 -21.42 9.58
N ILE A 140 -1.95 -22.64 9.91
CA ILE A 140 -1.56 -23.67 8.94
C ILE A 140 -2.75 -24.12 8.11
N GLY A 141 -3.92 -24.30 8.73
CA GLY A 141 -5.16 -24.63 8.01
C GLY A 141 -5.55 -23.56 7.00
N LEU A 142 -5.43 -22.28 7.37
CA LEU A 142 -5.64 -21.16 6.44
C LEU A 142 -4.60 -21.12 5.31
N MET A 143 -3.34 -21.44 5.60
CA MET A 143 -2.27 -21.43 4.59
C MET A 143 -2.37 -22.59 3.59
N LEU A 144 -2.77 -23.80 4.03
CA LEU A 144 -2.70 -25.02 3.23
C LEU A 144 -4.05 -25.52 2.69
N CYS A 145 -5.15 -25.30 3.41
CA CYS A 145 -6.45 -25.89 3.06
C CYS A 145 -7.40 -24.93 2.33
N VAL A 146 -7.06 -23.65 2.25
CA VAL A 146 -7.89 -22.62 1.63
C VAL A 146 -7.26 -22.18 0.31
N SER A 147 -8.09 -21.96 -0.72
CA SER A 147 -7.64 -21.50 -2.05
C SER A 147 -7.78 -19.99 -2.26
N HIS A 148 -8.47 -19.29 -1.36
CA HIS A 148 -8.69 -17.86 -1.47
C HIS A 148 -7.44 -17.08 -1.02
N SER A 149 -6.86 -16.28 -1.92
CA SER A 149 -5.61 -15.54 -1.73
C SER A 149 -5.56 -14.72 -0.43
N TRP A 150 -6.60 -13.92 -0.16
CA TRP A 150 -6.73 -13.13 1.07
C TRP A 150 -6.65 -13.99 2.35
N LEU A 151 -7.29 -15.17 2.36
CA LEU A 151 -7.31 -16.04 3.54
C LEU A 151 -5.95 -16.71 3.77
N ILE A 152 -5.22 -17.02 2.71
CA ILE A 152 -3.85 -17.53 2.79
C ILE A 152 -2.92 -16.45 3.35
N PHE A 153 -3.04 -15.23 2.85
CA PHE A 153 -2.30 -14.08 3.38
C PHE A 153 -2.59 -13.85 4.87
N LEU A 154 -3.87 -13.92 5.26
CA LEU A 154 -4.29 -13.86 6.67
C LEU A 154 -3.68 -15.01 7.48
N GLY A 155 -3.59 -16.23 6.92
CA GLY A 155 -2.92 -17.37 7.53
C GLY A 155 -1.43 -17.11 7.79
N CYS A 156 -0.72 -16.53 6.82
CA CYS A 156 0.69 -16.15 6.99
C CYS A 156 0.89 -15.09 8.08
N LEU A 157 0.02 -14.06 8.12
CA LEU A 157 0.07 -13.04 9.17
C LEU A 157 -0.26 -13.61 10.55
N ALA A 158 -1.29 -14.46 10.64
CA ALA A 158 -1.64 -15.16 11.87
C ALA A 158 -0.48 -16.03 12.36
N PHE A 159 0.22 -16.73 11.46
CA PHE A 159 1.39 -17.53 11.78
C PHE A 159 2.51 -16.68 12.42
N VAL A 160 2.85 -15.53 11.82
CA VAL A 160 3.82 -14.59 12.43
C VAL A 160 3.36 -14.10 13.79
N GLY A 161 2.07 -13.80 13.95
CA GLY A 161 1.49 -13.33 15.21
C GLY A 161 1.62 -14.38 16.32
N VAL A 162 1.24 -15.62 16.03
CA VAL A 162 1.33 -16.76 16.98
C VAL A 162 2.79 -17.06 17.28
N LEU A 163 3.67 -17.08 16.28
CA LEU A 163 5.10 -17.33 16.47
C LEU A 163 5.76 -16.23 17.31
N SER A 164 5.45 -14.97 17.04
CA SER A 164 5.97 -13.84 17.83
C SER A 164 5.48 -13.91 19.28
N TYR A 165 4.19 -14.22 19.47
CA TYR A 165 3.61 -14.40 20.79
C TYR A 165 4.27 -15.54 21.56
N SER A 166 4.48 -16.69 20.93
CA SER A 166 5.12 -17.86 21.54
C SER A 166 6.56 -17.57 21.95
N VAL A 167 7.32 -16.94 21.05
CA VAL A 167 8.71 -16.54 21.29
C VAL A 167 8.82 -15.57 22.47
N ILE A 168 7.97 -14.54 22.53
CA ILE A 168 7.95 -13.56 23.63
C ILE A 168 7.68 -14.24 24.99
N LYS A 169 6.89 -15.30 25.01
CA LYS A 169 6.52 -16.00 26.24
C LYS A 169 7.54 -17.03 26.69
N HIS A 170 8.20 -17.72 25.77
CA HIS A 170 9.09 -18.84 26.08
C HIS A 170 10.57 -18.47 26.13
N VAL A 171 10.99 -17.40 25.44
CA VAL A 171 12.40 -17.03 25.36
C VAL A 171 12.64 -15.76 26.18
N SER A 172 13.31 -15.92 27.33
CA SER A 172 13.68 -14.80 28.21
C SER A 172 14.84 -13.95 27.65
N ASP A 173 15.68 -14.53 26.80
CA ASP A 173 16.84 -13.84 26.22
C ASP A 173 16.49 -13.16 24.90
N GLN A 174 16.61 -11.84 24.86
CA GLN A 174 16.20 -11.02 23.73
C GLN A 174 17.21 -11.01 22.56
N TYR A 175 18.38 -11.61 22.72
CA TYR A 175 19.43 -11.56 21.72
C TYR A 175 19.07 -12.43 20.50
N ASN A 176 18.96 -11.79 19.33
CA ASN A 176 18.74 -12.38 18.00
C ASN A 176 17.37 -13.05 17.73
N LEU A 177 16.38 -12.88 18.61
CA LEU A 177 15.03 -13.44 18.42
C LEU A 177 14.39 -13.06 17.07
N GLY A 178 14.56 -11.80 16.65
CA GLY A 178 14.01 -11.32 15.39
C GLY A 178 14.55 -12.07 14.18
N SER A 179 15.85 -12.40 14.15
CA SER A 179 16.45 -13.11 13.02
C SER A 179 15.95 -14.56 12.94
N ILE A 180 15.85 -15.26 14.07
CA ILE A 180 15.32 -16.64 14.13
C ILE A 180 13.86 -16.69 13.66
N LEU A 181 13.05 -15.74 14.13
CA LEU A 181 11.65 -15.61 13.73
C LEU A 181 11.54 -15.38 12.21
N SER A 182 12.33 -14.44 11.67
CA SER A 182 12.34 -14.13 10.24
C SER A 182 12.83 -15.32 9.39
N TRP A 183 13.84 -16.08 9.81
CA TRP A 183 14.26 -17.31 9.12
C TRP A 183 13.16 -18.38 9.11
N THR A 184 12.49 -18.57 10.24
CA THR A 184 11.38 -19.53 10.36
C THR A 184 10.23 -19.15 9.43
N CYS A 185 9.87 -17.86 9.40
CA CYS A 185 8.83 -17.35 8.51
C CYS A 185 9.24 -17.48 7.04
N PHE A 186 10.50 -17.19 6.70
CA PHE A 186 11.01 -17.37 5.34
C PHE A 186 10.84 -18.82 4.86
N ILE A 187 11.23 -19.81 5.67
CA ILE A 187 11.13 -21.23 5.29
C ILE A 187 9.67 -21.64 5.10
N VAL A 188 8.80 -21.33 6.07
CA VAL A 188 7.38 -21.69 6.03
C VAL A 188 6.67 -20.99 4.87
N TRP A 189 6.88 -19.69 4.69
CA TRP A 189 6.23 -18.93 3.62
C TRP A 189 6.77 -19.28 2.23
N THR A 190 8.04 -19.65 2.11
CA THR A 190 8.59 -20.19 0.85
C THR A 190 7.88 -21.49 0.47
N PHE A 191 7.70 -22.40 1.43
CA PHE A 191 6.95 -23.63 1.19
C PHE A 191 5.51 -23.35 0.77
N VAL A 192 4.80 -22.46 1.47
CA VAL A 192 3.42 -22.08 1.14
C VAL A 192 3.33 -21.40 -0.23
N ALA A 193 4.27 -20.51 -0.56
CA ALA A 193 4.33 -19.81 -1.84
C ALA A 193 4.51 -20.77 -3.01
N VAL A 194 5.41 -21.76 -2.86
CA VAL A 194 5.63 -22.81 -3.87
C VAL A 194 4.43 -23.75 -3.93
N TYR A 195 3.89 -24.20 -2.80
CA TYR A 195 2.77 -25.14 -2.78
C TYR A 195 1.50 -24.55 -3.41
N GLN A 196 1.13 -23.33 -3.04
CA GLN A 196 -0.11 -22.69 -3.50
C GLN A 196 0.08 -21.83 -4.76
N GLN A 197 1.31 -21.63 -5.24
CA GLN A 197 1.63 -20.70 -6.34
C GLN A 197 1.15 -19.24 -6.09
N HIS A 198 1.05 -18.81 -4.83
CA HIS A 198 0.59 -17.45 -4.49
C HIS A 198 1.73 -16.45 -4.37
N ARG A 199 1.63 -15.39 -5.19
CA ARG A 199 2.60 -14.28 -5.24
C ARG A 199 2.72 -13.51 -3.92
N GLU A 200 1.62 -13.33 -3.19
CA GLU A 200 1.62 -12.60 -1.91
C GLU A 200 2.41 -13.34 -0.82
N ALA A 201 2.31 -14.67 -0.77
CA ALA A 201 3.14 -15.48 0.11
C ALA A 201 4.62 -15.39 -0.29
N GLY A 202 4.92 -15.31 -1.60
CA GLY A 202 6.27 -15.03 -2.11
C GLY A 202 6.81 -13.67 -1.66
N TYR A 203 5.96 -12.63 -1.65
CA TYR A 203 6.31 -11.31 -1.11
C TYR A 203 6.67 -11.38 0.37
N LEU A 204 5.83 -12.03 1.18
CA LEU A 204 6.10 -12.23 2.60
C LEU A 204 7.39 -13.03 2.81
N ALA A 205 7.63 -14.09 2.04
CA ALA A 205 8.85 -14.88 2.12
C ALA A 205 10.11 -14.04 1.85
N ILE A 206 10.15 -13.28 0.74
CA ILE A 206 11.31 -12.42 0.44
C ILE A 206 11.46 -11.31 1.49
N MET A 207 10.36 -10.78 2.03
CA MET A 207 10.41 -9.80 3.12
C MET A 207 11.00 -10.41 4.39
N ALA A 208 10.62 -11.64 4.74
CA ALA A 208 11.19 -12.39 5.85
C ALA A 208 12.68 -12.70 5.63
N LEU A 209 13.09 -13.06 4.41
CA LEU A 209 14.51 -13.25 4.07
C LEU A 209 15.31 -11.96 4.30
N GLN A 210 14.82 -10.83 3.77
CA GLN A 210 15.46 -9.54 3.98
C GLN A 210 15.52 -9.16 5.46
N SER A 211 14.45 -9.46 6.20
CA SER A 211 14.40 -9.23 7.63
C SER A 211 15.39 -10.08 8.41
N ALA A 212 15.55 -11.35 8.02
CA ALA A 212 16.51 -12.27 8.60
C ALA A 212 17.96 -11.81 8.40
N LEU A 213 18.23 -11.12 7.27
CA LEU A 213 19.51 -10.50 6.95
C LEU A 213 19.73 -9.13 7.62
N GLY A 214 18.77 -8.66 8.42
CA GLY A 214 18.91 -7.47 9.26
C GLY A 214 18.14 -6.25 8.77
N PHE A 215 17.37 -6.33 7.68
CA PHE A 215 16.43 -5.27 7.31
C PHE A 215 15.26 -5.21 8.32
N SER A 216 14.82 -4.02 8.70
CA SER A 216 13.74 -3.88 9.68
C SER A 216 12.85 -2.69 9.36
N ILE A 217 11.56 -2.90 9.54
CA ILE A 217 10.54 -1.85 9.48
C ILE A 217 9.91 -1.78 10.85
N ALA A 218 10.03 -0.63 11.51
CA ALA A 218 9.40 -0.35 12.79
C ALA A 218 8.28 0.66 12.58
N VAL A 219 7.06 0.32 13.01
CA VAL A 219 5.89 1.20 12.93
C VAL A 219 5.65 1.82 14.31
N GLY A 220 5.91 3.12 14.43
CA GLY A 220 5.58 3.93 15.60
C GLY A 220 4.19 4.57 15.49
N ARG A 221 3.81 5.38 16.49
CA ARG A 221 2.45 5.97 16.58
C ARG A 221 2.08 6.89 15.41
N LEU A 222 3.06 7.50 14.73
CA LEU A 222 2.86 8.38 13.57
C LEU A 222 4.04 8.34 12.57
N VAL A 223 5.02 7.46 12.79
CA VAL A 223 6.26 7.43 12.00
C VAL A 223 6.60 5.97 11.71
N THR A 224 6.86 5.68 10.44
CA THR A 224 7.45 4.41 10.01
C THR A 224 8.95 4.62 9.87
N VAL A 225 9.73 3.89 10.67
CA VAL A 225 11.18 3.86 10.55
C VAL A 225 11.55 2.64 9.71
N ILE A 226 12.23 2.88 8.60
CA ILE A 226 12.72 1.83 7.70
C ILE A 226 14.24 1.88 7.76
N GLY A 227 14.88 0.74 8.01
CA GLY A 227 16.33 0.68 8.13
C GLY A 227 16.85 -0.71 8.42
N PHE A 228 17.95 -0.78 9.16
CA PHE A 228 18.63 -2.03 9.50
C PHE A 228 18.79 -2.15 11.01
N GLN A 229 18.75 -3.38 11.54
CA GLN A 229 18.89 -3.65 12.97
C GLN A 229 20.28 -3.26 13.51
N ASN A 230 21.32 -3.45 12.68
CA ASN A 230 22.70 -3.18 13.03
C ASN A 230 23.45 -2.54 11.85
N GLU A 231 24.35 -1.59 12.12
CA GLU A 231 25.20 -0.99 11.08
C GLU A 231 26.02 -2.04 10.31
N LYS A 232 26.46 -3.10 11.00
CA LYS A 232 27.22 -4.21 10.40
C LYS A 232 26.41 -5.05 9.41
N ALA A 233 25.08 -5.06 9.54
CA ALA A 233 24.20 -5.84 8.66
C ALA A 233 23.85 -5.11 7.35
N VAL A 234 24.09 -3.78 7.29
CA VAL A 234 23.74 -2.96 6.11
C VAL A 234 24.44 -3.47 4.85
N PRO A 235 25.78 -3.69 4.82
CA PRO A 235 26.44 -4.10 3.59
C PRO A 235 26.01 -5.51 3.14
N SER A 236 25.85 -6.45 4.08
CA SER A 236 25.43 -7.81 3.77
C SER A 236 24.00 -7.87 3.21
N ALA A 237 23.07 -7.14 3.82
CA ALA A 237 21.69 -7.08 3.36
C ALA A 237 21.58 -6.34 2.01
N THR A 238 22.37 -5.28 1.81
CA THR A 238 22.41 -4.56 0.53
C THR A 238 22.95 -5.46 -0.59
N LEU A 239 24.04 -6.19 -0.34
CA LEU A 239 24.60 -7.14 -1.31
C LEU A 239 23.62 -8.27 -1.62
N ALA A 240 22.97 -8.84 -0.61
CA ALA A 240 21.95 -9.86 -0.81
C ALA A 240 20.77 -9.33 -1.63
N SER A 241 20.35 -8.09 -1.37
CA SER A 241 19.30 -7.42 -2.15
C SER A 241 19.70 -7.22 -3.60
N PHE A 242 20.96 -6.84 -3.86
CA PHE A 242 21.50 -6.76 -5.21
C PHE A 242 21.46 -8.13 -5.92
N LEU A 243 21.85 -9.21 -5.24
CA LEU A 243 21.77 -10.56 -5.78
C LEU A 243 20.31 -10.97 -6.08
N LEU A 244 19.35 -10.58 -5.24
CA LEU A 244 17.93 -10.82 -5.50
C LEU A 244 17.43 -10.04 -6.72
N ILE A 245 17.87 -8.81 -6.93
CA ILE A 245 17.54 -8.04 -8.16
C ILE A 245 18.11 -8.78 -9.38
N MET A 246 19.37 -9.19 -9.33
CA MET A 246 20.01 -9.90 -10.44
C MET A 246 19.28 -11.21 -10.75
N LEU A 247 18.97 -12.00 -9.73
CA LEU A 247 18.22 -13.25 -9.89
C LEU A 247 16.81 -13.00 -10.42
N GLY A 248 16.10 -12.02 -9.85
CA GLY A 248 14.76 -11.62 -10.28
C GLY A 248 14.73 -11.15 -11.73
N SER A 249 15.73 -10.38 -12.17
CA SER A 249 15.87 -9.93 -13.55
C SER A 249 16.14 -11.07 -14.50
N ILE A 250 17.00 -12.03 -14.13
CA ILE A 250 17.26 -13.23 -14.95
C ILE A 250 15.98 -14.06 -15.09
N LEU A 251 15.24 -14.28 -14.00
CA LEU A 251 13.98 -15.02 -14.02
C LEU A 251 12.92 -14.30 -14.88
N HIS A 252 12.86 -12.97 -14.80
CA HIS A 252 11.96 -12.16 -15.60
C HIS A 252 12.28 -12.26 -17.11
N LEU A 253 13.54 -12.10 -17.49
CA LEU A 253 13.99 -12.14 -18.88
C LEU A 253 13.83 -13.51 -19.54
N LYS A 254 14.03 -14.59 -18.77
CA LYS A 254 13.79 -15.95 -19.27
C LYS A 254 12.31 -16.26 -19.47
N GLN A 255 11.40 -15.39 -19.00
CA GLN A 255 9.97 -15.67 -18.90
C GLN A 255 9.73 -17.05 -18.25
N ASP A 256 10.57 -17.40 -17.28
CA ASP A 256 10.64 -18.76 -16.77
C ASP A 256 9.35 -19.09 -16.01
N THR A 257 8.61 -20.04 -16.56
CA THR A 257 7.35 -20.52 -15.99
C THR A 257 7.56 -21.67 -15.00
N SER A 258 8.81 -21.91 -14.57
CA SER A 258 9.08 -22.93 -13.56
C SER A 258 8.19 -22.70 -12.33
N PHE A 259 7.52 -23.76 -11.91
CA PHE A 259 6.62 -23.76 -10.75
C PHE A 259 7.31 -23.22 -9.48
N ILE A 260 8.63 -23.35 -9.37
CA ILE A 260 9.37 -22.90 -8.19
C ILE A 260 9.62 -21.39 -8.23
N SER A 261 9.90 -20.80 -9.39
CA SER A 261 10.35 -19.40 -9.50
C SER A 261 9.21 -18.38 -9.64
N VAL A 262 8.07 -18.80 -10.21
CA VAL A 262 6.92 -17.93 -10.51
C VAL A 262 6.46 -17.08 -9.31
N PRO A 263 6.29 -17.60 -8.09
CA PRO A 263 5.81 -16.78 -6.97
C PRO A 263 6.83 -15.74 -6.49
N PHE A 264 8.12 -15.89 -6.81
CA PHE A 264 9.19 -15.03 -6.26
C PHE A 264 9.71 -13.96 -7.21
N ALA A 265 9.51 -14.08 -8.52
CA ALA A 265 10.11 -13.15 -9.49
C ALA A 265 9.76 -11.67 -9.22
N ARG A 266 8.47 -11.36 -9.05
CA ARG A 266 8.01 -9.99 -8.76
C ARG A 266 8.43 -9.50 -7.36
N PRO A 267 8.29 -10.31 -6.27
CA PRO A 267 8.87 -9.98 -4.96
C PRO A 267 10.36 -9.66 -4.96
N MET A 268 11.17 -10.48 -5.62
CA MET A 268 12.63 -10.32 -5.67
C MET A 268 13.01 -9.00 -6.33
N LEU A 269 12.35 -8.64 -7.44
CA LEU A 269 12.56 -7.36 -8.11
C LEU A 269 12.12 -6.20 -7.23
N PHE A 270 10.90 -6.23 -6.68
CA PHE A 270 10.39 -5.11 -5.87
C PHE A 270 11.16 -4.91 -4.57
N LEU A 271 11.22 -5.93 -3.70
CA LEU A 271 11.87 -5.83 -2.39
C LEU A 271 13.39 -5.78 -2.53
N GLY A 272 13.96 -6.51 -3.48
CA GLY A 272 15.40 -6.43 -3.76
C GLY A 272 15.80 -5.03 -4.16
N THR A 273 15.10 -4.40 -5.12
CA THR A 273 15.38 -3.01 -5.50
C THR A 273 15.18 -2.05 -4.35
N PHE A 274 14.08 -2.17 -3.61
CA PHE A 274 13.80 -1.29 -2.47
C PHE A 274 14.88 -1.34 -1.39
N VAL A 275 15.20 -2.54 -0.90
CA VAL A 275 16.19 -2.72 0.18
C VAL A 275 17.60 -2.39 -0.31
N TYR A 276 17.94 -2.71 -1.56
CA TYR A 276 19.22 -2.35 -2.17
C TYR A 276 19.43 -0.83 -2.17
N PHE A 277 18.47 -0.06 -2.70
CA PHE A 277 18.63 1.38 -2.81
C PHE A 277 18.59 2.08 -1.45
N ILE A 278 17.78 1.60 -0.49
CA ILE A 278 17.83 2.10 0.90
C ILE A 278 19.19 1.81 1.54
N GLY A 279 19.72 0.60 1.36
CA GLY A 279 21.03 0.21 1.85
C GLY A 279 22.14 1.07 1.26
N MET A 280 22.12 1.30 -0.06
CA MET A 280 23.06 2.18 -0.75
C MET A 280 22.94 3.63 -0.29
N LEU A 281 21.72 4.14 -0.10
CA LEU A 281 21.47 5.50 0.39
C LEU A 281 22.11 5.68 1.78
N ILE A 282 21.81 4.76 2.72
CA ILE A 282 22.40 4.77 4.07
C ILE A 282 23.92 4.65 4.02
N MET A 283 24.48 3.72 3.24
CA MET A 283 25.94 3.54 3.16
C MET A 283 26.64 4.71 2.48
N SER A 284 25.98 5.39 1.55
CA SER A 284 26.49 6.59 0.90
C SER A 284 26.34 7.84 1.78
N SER A 285 25.60 7.80 2.88
CA SER A 285 25.40 8.96 3.75
C SER A 285 26.67 9.29 4.56
N THR A 286 26.95 10.58 4.75
CA THR A 286 28.03 11.06 5.63
C THR A 286 27.78 10.72 7.11
N LEU A 287 26.52 10.45 7.46
CA LEU A 287 26.12 10.06 8.81
C LEU A 287 26.50 8.61 9.15
N PHE A 288 26.88 7.79 8.15
CA PHE A 288 27.24 6.41 8.37
C PHE A 288 28.66 6.27 8.94
N LYS A 289 28.74 6.00 10.25
CA LYS A 289 30.00 6.07 11.02
C LYS A 289 31.04 5.03 10.59
N SER A 290 30.62 3.82 10.24
CA SER A 290 31.54 2.70 10.01
C SER A 290 32.48 2.89 8.81
N TRP A 291 32.08 3.64 7.78
CA TRP A 291 32.90 3.87 6.57
C TRP A 291 33.49 5.27 6.50
N ARG A 292 33.04 6.19 7.36
CA ARG A 292 33.50 7.58 7.37
C ARG A 292 35.02 7.72 7.56
N GLN A 293 35.65 6.76 8.22
CA GLN A 293 37.10 6.78 8.48
C GLN A 293 37.93 6.34 7.27
N VAL A 294 37.29 5.79 6.22
CA VAL A 294 37.97 5.25 5.04
C VAL A 294 37.50 6.02 3.80
N GLU A 295 38.12 7.18 3.54
CA GLU A 295 37.81 8.06 2.41
C GLU A 295 37.64 7.36 1.05
N PRO A 296 38.49 6.40 0.61
CA PRO A 296 38.32 5.79 -0.71
C PRO A 296 37.03 4.96 -0.81
N VAL A 297 36.59 4.34 0.30
CA VAL A 297 35.36 3.55 0.29
C VAL A 297 34.13 4.45 0.22
N PHE A 298 34.17 5.60 0.89
CA PHE A 298 33.09 6.59 0.79
C PHE A 298 32.88 7.07 -0.64
N TRP A 299 33.95 7.45 -1.34
CA TRP A 299 33.87 7.86 -2.75
C TRP A 299 33.41 6.74 -3.68
N LEU A 300 33.89 5.51 -3.45
CA LEU A 300 33.41 4.34 -4.19
C LEU A 300 31.90 4.16 -4.03
N LEU A 301 31.36 4.28 -2.81
CA LEU A 301 29.92 4.14 -2.55
C LEU A 301 29.10 5.24 -3.23
N GLN A 302 29.61 6.48 -3.33
CA GLN A 302 28.94 7.53 -4.12
C GLN A 302 28.87 7.18 -5.59
N ILE A 303 29.99 6.71 -6.17
CA ILE A 303 30.06 6.32 -7.58
C ILE A 303 29.10 5.16 -7.85
N VAL A 304 29.10 4.14 -6.99
CA VAL A 304 28.19 3.00 -7.12
C VAL A 304 26.73 3.44 -7.02
N MET A 305 26.37 4.28 -6.05
CA MET A 305 24.98 4.77 -5.93
C MET A 305 24.55 5.59 -7.16
N PHE A 306 25.42 6.48 -7.65
CA PHE A 306 25.15 7.25 -8.87
C PHE A 306 24.95 6.35 -10.09
N LEU A 307 25.87 5.42 -10.32
CA LEU A 307 25.81 4.47 -11.43
C LEU A 307 24.59 3.56 -11.32
N SER A 308 24.25 3.09 -10.12
CA SER A 308 23.08 2.24 -9.90
C SER A 308 21.76 2.97 -10.13
N GLY A 309 21.65 4.23 -9.69
CA GLY A 309 20.48 5.06 -9.97
C GLY A 309 20.29 5.31 -11.46
N PHE A 310 21.37 5.70 -12.15
CA PHE A 310 21.36 5.90 -13.60
C PHE A 310 21.04 4.59 -14.35
N ALA A 311 21.66 3.48 -13.94
CA ALA A 311 21.41 2.16 -14.49
C ALA A 311 19.94 1.74 -14.30
N ALA A 312 19.33 1.98 -13.13
CA ALA A 312 17.93 1.65 -12.91
C ALA A 312 16.99 2.47 -13.80
N MET A 313 17.28 3.76 -14.02
CA MET A 313 16.50 4.59 -14.93
C MET A 313 16.67 4.21 -16.40
N PHE A 314 17.86 3.78 -16.82
CA PHE A 314 18.15 3.43 -18.22
C PHE A 314 17.76 1.99 -18.56
N PHE A 315 18.19 1.01 -17.75
CA PHE A 315 17.92 -0.40 -17.98
C PHE A 315 16.53 -0.83 -17.54
N GLY A 316 15.90 -0.14 -16.57
CA GLY A 316 14.53 -0.46 -16.14
C GLY A 316 13.52 -0.48 -17.30
N PRO A 317 13.43 0.58 -18.12
CA PRO A 317 12.61 0.59 -19.34
C PRO A 317 13.08 -0.44 -20.37
N MET A 318 14.40 -0.55 -20.59
CA MET A 318 14.98 -1.45 -21.60
C MET A 318 14.69 -2.93 -21.31
N LEU A 319 14.63 -3.31 -20.02
CA LEU A 319 14.32 -4.66 -19.57
C LEU A 319 12.82 -4.86 -19.28
N GLU A 320 11.99 -3.83 -19.47
CA GLU A 320 10.56 -3.82 -19.15
C GLU A 320 10.27 -4.16 -17.67
N ILE A 321 11.16 -3.76 -16.76
CA ILE A 321 11.01 -3.99 -15.30
C ILE A 321 10.59 -2.69 -14.62
N PRO A 322 9.27 -2.38 -14.54
CA PRO A 322 8.80 -1.09 -14.04
C PRO A 322 9.17 -0.84 -12.57
N PHE A 323 9.31 -1.90 -11.75
CA PHE A 323 9.69 -1.75 -10.35
C PHE A 323 11.11 -1.24 -10.17
N VAL A 324 12.06 -1.74 -10.99
CA VAL A 324 13.46 -1.32 -10.93
C VAL A 324 13.57 0.14 -11.31
N GLN A 325 12.91 0.52 -12.41
CA GLN A 325 12.85 1.89 -12.89
C GLN A 325 12.24 2.84 -11.84
N ALA A 326 11.06 2.50 -11.33
CA ALA A 326 10.28 3.39 -10.48
C ALA A 326 10.91 3.59 -9.10
N ILE A 327 11.36 2.50 -8.46
CA ILE A 327 12.01 2.56 -7.15
C ILE A 327 13.40 3.17 -7.29
N GLY A 328 14.18 2.75 -8.28
CA GLY A 328 15.53 3.26 -8.52
C GLY A 328 15.53 4.76 -8.85
N GLY A 329 14.64 5.22 -9.73
CA GLY A 329 14.47 6.64 -10.05
C GLY A 329 14.07 7.47 -8.83
N THR A 330 13.10 6.99 -8.05
CA THR A 330 12.68 7.66 -6.81
C THR A 330 13.84 7.77 -5.82
N MET A 331 14.54 6.67 -5.54
CA MET A 331 15.65 6.66 -4.57
C MET A 331 16.88 7.45 -5.06
N PHE A 332 17.10 7.50 -6.38
CA PHE A 332 18.14 8.33 -6.98
C PHE A 332 17.86 9.83 -6.76
N VAL A 333 16.61 10.26 -6.94
CA VAL A 333 16.19 11.65 -6.63
C VAL A 333 16.35 11.96 -5.15
N VAL A 334 15.97 11.03 -4.25
CA VAL A 334 16.17 11.20 -2.81
C VAL A 334 17.66 11.31 -2.48
N TRP A 335 18.51 10.50 -3.10
CA TRP A 335 19.96 10.59 -2.93
C TRP A 335 20.52 11.94 -3.41
N LEU A 336 20.07 12.47 -4.56
CA LEU A 336 20.48 13.81 -5.01
C LEU A 336 20.06 14.91 -4.02
N LEU A 337 18.86 14.82 -3.45
CA LEU A 337 18.38 15.71 -2.40
C LEU A 337 19.25 15.62 -1.15
N GLU A 338 19.56 14.39 -0.71
CA GLU A 338 20.43 14.15 0.44
C GLU A 338 21.82 14.73 0.21
N LYS A 339 22.44 14.49 -0.95
CA LYS A 339 23.77 15.03 -1.29
C LYS A 339 23.77 16.55 -1.33
N TYR A 340 22.70 17.17 -1.84
CA TYR A 340 22.56 18.61 -1.79
C TYR A 340 22.55 19.12 -0.34
N VAL A 341 21.76 18.49 0.53
CA VAL A 341 21.68 18.86 1.96
C VAL A 341 23.03 18.64 2.66
N GLU A 342 23.81 17.63 2.30
CA GLU A 342 25.13 17.42 2.89
C GLU A 342 26.19 18.43 2.42
N LEU A 343 26.16 18.81 1.14
CA LEU A 343 27.16 19.70 0.53
C LEU A 343 26.85 21.19 0.72
N ALA A 344 25.57 21.54 0.92
CA ALA A 344 25.16 22.92 1.03
C ALA A 344 25.72 23.60 2.30
N PRO A 345 26.22 24.84 2.20
CA PRO A 345 26.76 25.56 3.35
C PRO A 345 25.63 26.09 4.26
N TRP A 346 25.31 25.37 5.33
CA TRP A 346 24.29 25.77 6.32
C TRP A 346 24.79 26.74 7.41
N ARG A 347 25.93 27.41 7.19
CA ARG A 347 26.56 28.29 8.20
C ARG A 347 26.57 29.74 7.74
N GLY A 348 25.74 30.57 8.37
CA GLY A 348 25.60 32.00 8.08
C GLY A 348 24.27 32.33 7.39
N VAL A 349 23.77 33.55 7.58
CA VAL A 349 22.43 33.94 7.06
C VAL A 349 22.40 33.92 5.53
N PHE A 350 23.41 34.52 4.87
CA PHE A 350 23.47 34.59 3.41
C PHE A 350 23.62 33.22 2.74
N THR A 351 24.44 32.34 3.31
CA THR A 351 24.69 30.99 2.80
C THR A 351 23.48 30.07 3.03
N VAL A 352 22.78 30.20 4.15
CA VAL A 352 21.52 29.48 4.41
C VAL A 352 20.44 29.93 3.42
N VAL A 353 20.25 31.23 3.20
CA VAL A 353 19.28 31.75 2.23
C VAL A 353 19.61 31.24 0.82
N GLY A 354 20.89 31.29 0.42
CA GLY A 354 21.34 30.73 -0.86
C GLY A 354 21.10 29.22 -0.98
N SER A 355 21.35 28.46 0.09
CA SER A 355 21.13 27.00 0.14
C SER A 355 19.64 26.65 0.10
N LEU A 356 18.79 27.43 0.76
CA LEU A 356 17.33 27.26 0.68
C LEU A 356 16.81 27.56 -0.73
N PHE A 357 17.31 28.62 -1.37
CA PHE A 357 16.94 28.94 -2.74
C PHE A 357 17.36 27.83 -3.72
N GLY A 358 18.59 27.32 -3.61
CA GLY A 358 19.05 26.22 -4.44
C GLY A 358 18.30 24.91 -4.17
N PHE A 359 17.99 24.59 -2.91
CA PHE A 359 17.15 23.44 -2.57
C PHE A 359 15.74 23.57 -3.16
N GLY A 360 15.13 24.76 -3.09
CA GLY A 360 13.84 25.05 -3.69
C GLY A 360 13.85 24.92 -5.21
N ALA A 361 14.89 25.44 -5.88
CA ALA A 361 15.08 25.29 -7.32
C ALA A 361 15.21 23.81 -7.72
N LEU A 362 16.01 23.05 -6.98
CA LEU A 362 16.22 21.62 -7.21
C LEU A 362 14.92 20.80 -6.99
N LEU A 363 14.16 21.09 -5.93
CA LEU A 363 12.82 20.50 -5.72
C LEU A 363 11.86 20.85 -6.85
N TYR A 364 11.85 22.10 -7.32
CA TYR A 364 11.02 22.52 -8.44
C TYR A 364 11.39 21.78 -9.73
N THR A 365 12.68 21.63 -10.02
CA THR A 365 13.17 20.83 -11.16
C THR A 365 12.72 19.38 -11.05
N PHE A 366 12.80 18.76 -9.88
CA PHE A 366 12.29 17.39 -9.68
C PHE A 366 10.77 17.30 -9.79
N ALA A 367 10.02 18.28 -9.29
CA ALA A 367 8.57 18.32 -9.45
C ALA A 367 8.18 18.43 -10.94
N PHE A 368 8.88 19.29 -11.70
CA PHE A 368 8.70 19.39 -13.15
C PHE A 368 9.06 18.07 -13.85
N PHE A 369 10.19 17.46 -13.49
CA PHE A 369 10.62 16.19 -14.07
C PHE A 369 9.64 15.04 -13.77
N LEU A 370 9.16 14.94 -12.53
CA LEU A 370 8.14 13.95 -12.13
C LEU A 370 6.83 14.15 -12.86
N LYS A 371 6.43 15.40 -13.13
CA LYS A 371 5.24 15.72 -13.92
C LYS A 371 5.41 15.32 -15.39
N THR A 372 6.59 15.53 -15.96
CA THR A 372 6.87 15.24 -17.38
C THR A 372 7.10 13.74 -17.63
N TYR A 373 7.73 13.04 -16.69
CA TYR A 373 8.10 11.62 -16.82
C TYR A 373 7.67 10.81 -15.59
N PRO A 374 6.35 10.65 -15.34
CA PRO A 374 5.85 9.96 -14.15
C PRO A 374 6.26 8.49 -14.08
N GLU A 375 6.56 7.84 -15.21
CA GLU A 375 6.95 6.42 -15.31
C GLU A 375 8.25 6.06 -14.56
N TYR A 376 9.13 7.04 -14.29
CA TYR A 376 10.34 6.80 -13.50
C TYR A 376 10.12 6.82 -11.98
N PHE A 377 8.87 6.99 -11.53
CA PHE A 377 8.54 7.17 -10.12
C PHE A 377 7.50 6.16 -9.63
N ILE A 378 7.64 5.76 -8.36
CA ILE A 378 6.80 4.72 -7.73
C ILE A 378 5.30 5.04 -7.76
N PHE A 379 4.94 6.33 -7.78
CA PHE A 379 3.55 6.79 -7.72
C PHE A 379 2.76 6.52 -9.01
N HIS A 380 3.41 6.33 -10.15
CA HIS A 380 2.72 6.03 -11.41
C HIS A 380 2.22 4.59 -11.49
N ILE A 381 2.84 3.65 -10.77
CA ILE A 381 2.47 2.23 -10.78
C ILE A 381 1.01 2.05 -10.35
N TYR A 382 0.49 2.91 -9.48
CA TYR A 382 -0.87 2.81 -8.95
C TYR A 382 -1.92 3.60 -9.72
N SER A 383 -1.55 4.39 -10.74
CA SER A 383 -2.51 5.21 -11.49
C SER A 383 -3.09 4.53 -12.74
N LYS A 384 -2.66 3.30 -13.04
CA LYS A 384 -3.04 2.53 -14.24
C LYS A 384 -3.85 1.27 -13.94
N GLU A 385 -4.10 0.98 -12.68
CA GLU A 385 -5.08 -0.02 -12.22
C GLU A 385 -6.37 0.71 -11.80
#